data_AF-A0A2R3JP15-F1
#
_entry.id   AF-A0A2R3JP15-F1
#
_cell.length_a   1.000
_cell.length_b   1.000
_cell.length_c   1.000
_cell.angle_alpha   90.00
_cell.angle_beta   90.00
_cell.angle_gamma   90.00
#
_symmetry.space_group_name_H-M   'P 1'
#
loop_
_entity.id
_entity.type
_entity.pdbx_description
1 polymer ?
#
loop_
_entity_poly.entity_id
_entity_poly.type
_entity_poly.pdbx_seq_one_letter_code
_entity_poly.pdbx_strand_id
1 'polypeptide(L)'
;MKPNSKLFMRLQAFMRGRYGQNDTLNRVLNNTALLLILVGIFTRLTWLTLIALILLVVSYWRLFSKKIYRQVAINRTFQRFWRPLVRPFTRMGYRIKQRWHYRFFHCAQCQQRIRVPRHHGHVRVTCPKCGHQFKART
;
A
#
# COMPACT_ATOMS: atom_id res chain seq x y z
N MET A 1 -27.22 -1.60 13.14
CA MET A 1 -27.78 -0.27 12.83
C MET A 1 -27.95 -0.13 11.32
N LYS A 2 -29.19 -0.10 10.80
CA LYS A 2 -29.42 0.23 9.38
C LYS A 2 -29.12 1.73 9.22
N PRO A 3 -28.18 2.15 8.36
CA PRO A 3 -27.88 3.57 8.19
C PRO A 3 -29.15 4.31 7.76
N ASN A 4 -29.40 5.45 8.38
CA ASN A 4 -30.56 6.28 8.12
C ASN A 4 -30.51 6.75 6.64
N SER A 5 -31.30 6.10 5.78
CA SER A 5 -31.10 6.07 4.33
C SER A 5 -31.12 7.47 3.70
N LYS A 6 -31.92 8.39 4.24
CA LYS A 6 -32.06 9.77 3.75
C LYS A 6 -30.78 10.60 3.89
N LEU A 7 -30.06 10.49 5.01
CA LEU A 7 -28.83 11.25 5.24
C LEU A 7 -27.71 10.75 4.33
N PHE A 8 -27.58 9.43 4.20
CA PHE A 8 -26.60 8.83 3.31
C PHE A 8 -26.83 9.20 1.84
N MET A 9 -28.07 9.22 1.37
CA MET A 9 -28.42 9.68 0.02
C MET A 9 -28.06 11.17 -0.21
N ARG A 10 -28.30 12.04 0.78
CA ARG A 10 -27.89 13.46 0.72
C ARG A 10 -26.37 13.62 0.67
N LEU A 11 -25.64 12.85 1.47
CA LEU A 11 -24.17 12.84 1.46
C LEU A 11 -23.62 12.34 0.13
N GLN A 12 -24.20 11.29 -0.45
CA GLN A 12 -23.83 10.83 -1.79
C GLN A 12 -24.09 11.90 -2.85
N ALA A 13 -25.25 12.55 -2.82
CA ALA A 13 -25.58 13.64 -3.73
C ALA A 13 -24.59 14.81 -3.59
N PHE A 14 -24.18 15.14 -2.37
CA PHE A 14 -23.13 16.13 -2.13
C PHE A 14 -21.76 15.67 -2.68
N MET A 15 -21.40 14.40 -2.57
CA MET A 15 -20.12 13.91 -3.09
C MET A 15 -20.08 13.73 -4.62
N ARG A 16 -21.23 13.73 -5.30
CA ARG A 16 -21.29 13.67 -6.77
C ARG A 16 -20.54 14.85 -7.39
N GLY A 17 -19.68 14.55 -8.36
CA GLY A 17 -18.89 15.55 -9.09
C GLY A 17 -17.72 16.18 -8.30
N ARG A 18 -17.38 15.65 -7.13
CA ARG A 18 -16.16 16.02 -6.38
C ARG A 18 -15.10 14.92 -6.53
N TYR A 19 -13.85 15.23 -6.20
CA TYR A 19 -12.74 14.29 -6.33
C TYR A 19 -12.97 13.03 -5.48
N GLY A 20 -13.29 13.19 -4.19
CA GLY A 20 -13.77 12.12 -3.31
C GLY A 20 -12.84 10.91 -3.13
N GLN A 21 -11.62 10.96 -3.70
CA GLN A 21 -10.74 9.81 -3.80
C GLN A 21 -9.59 9.92 -2.79
N ASN A 22 -9.38 8.84 -2.03
CA ASN A 22 -8.21 8.71 -1.16
C ASN A 22 -7.01 8.19 -1.97
N ASP A 23 -6.41 9.09 -2.75
CA ASP A 23 -5.29 8.82 -3.64
C ASP A 23 -3.96 8.60 -2.91
N THR A 24 -2.89 8.30 -3.66
CA THR A 24 -1.56 8.10 -3.07
C THR A 24 -1.03 9.36 -2.39
N LEU A 25 -1.28 10.53 -2.98
CA LEU A 25 -0.86 11.79 -2.38
C LEU A 25 -1.62 12.08 -1.07
N ASN A 26 -2.95 11.93 -1.03
CA ASN A 26 -3.70 12.09 0.23
C ASN A 26 -3.28 11.10 1.31
N ARG A 27 -2.97 9.84 0.94
CA ARG A 27 -2.43 8.86 1.90
C ARG A 27 -1.10 9.31 2.48
N VAL A 28 -0.19 9.83 1.66
CA VAL A 28 1.09 10.36 2.14
C VAL A 28 0.86 11.58 3.04
N LEU A 29 0.03 12.55 2.64
CA LEU A 29 -0.31 13.72 3.46
C LEU A 29 -0.87 13.33 4.82
N ASN A 30 -1.85 12.41 4.85
CA ASN A 30 -2.50 11.97 6.08
C ASN A 30 -1.56 11.15 6.97
N ASN A 31 -0.75 10.25 6.40
CA ASN A 31 0.22 9.47 7.17
C ASN A 31 1.32 10.37 7.76
N THR A 32 1.81 11.35 7.00
CA THR A 32 2.80 12.32 7.48
C THR A 32 2.20 13.20 8.57
N ALA A 33 0.96 13.69 8.39
CA ALA A 33 0.28 14.46 9.43
C ALA A 33 0.10 13.64 10.73
N LEU A 34 -0.31 12.37 10.62
CA LEU A 34 -0.43 11.48 11.77
C LEU A 34 0.92 11.28 12.48
N LEU A 35 2.00 11.04 11.73
CA LEU A 35 3.34 10.89 12.28
C LEU A 35 3.78 12.17 13.01
N LEU A 36 3.56 13.34 12.41
CA LEU A 36 3.91 14.63 13.02
C LEU A 36 3.10 14.92 14.28
N ILE A 37 1.82 14.54 14.33
CA ILE A 37 1.00 14.63 15.55
C ILE A 37 1.60 13.73 16.65
N LEU A 38 1.93 12.47 16.32
CA LEU A 38 2.52 11.55 17.29
C LEU A 38 3.84 12.10 17.84
N VAL A 39 4.75 12.57 16.98
CA VAL A 39 6.02 13.18 17.39
C VAL A 39 5.79 14.48 18.18
N GLY A 40 4.81 15.30 17.78
CA GLY A 40 4.44 16.53 18.44
C GLY A 40 3.96 16.31 19.88
N ILE A 41 3.25 15.21 20.14
CA ILE A 41 2.83 14.81 21.50
C ILE A 41 4.04 14.55 22.39
N PHE A 42 5.06 13.84 21.89
CA PHE A 42 6.26 13.53 22.67
C PHE A 42 7.18 14.74 22.87
N THR A 43 7.31 15.60 21.86
CA THR A 43 8.24 16.73 21.86
C THR A 43 7.63 18.04 22.38
N ARG A 44 6.30 18.10 22.53
CA ARG A 44 5.50 19.30 22.88
C ARG A 44 5.75 20.51 21.98
N LEU A 45 6.27 20.30 20.77
CA LEU A 45 6.51 21.36 19.79
C LEU A 45 5.21 21.73 19.07
N THR A 46 4.64 22.87 19.43
CA THR A 46 3.38 23.41 18.86
C THR A 46 3.45 23.62 17.35
N TRP A 47 4.62 23.99 16.82
CA TRP A 47 4.85 24.18 15.40
C TRP A 47 4.67 22.90 14.58
N LEU A 48 5.10 21.74 15.10
CA LEU A 48 4.90 20.45 14.42
C LEU A 48 3.41 20.09 14.32
N THR A 49 2.65 20.36 15.39
CA THR A 49 1.20 20.14 15.39
C THR A 49 0.47 21.09 14.43
N LEU A 50 0.94 22.33 14.30
CA LEU A 50 0.40 23.29 13.34
C LEU A 50 0.64 22.86 11.89
N ILE A 51 1.85 22.38 11.57
CA ILE A 51 2.17 21.84 10.24
C ILE A 51 1.28 20.63 9.94
N ALA A 52 1.10 19.72 10.91
CA ALA A 52 0.23 18.56 10.74
C ALA A 52 -1.23 18.97 10.46
N LEU A 53 -1.74 19.98 11.17
CA LEU A 53 -3.07 20.53 10.93
C LEU A 53 -3.21 21.09 9.51
N ILE A 54 -2.21 21.85 9.03
CA ILE A 54 -2.20 22.36 7.65
C ILE A 54 -2.25 21.22 6.63
N LEU A 55 -1.46 20.16 6.83
CA LEU A 55 -1.46 19.00 5.94
C LEU A 55 -2.83 18.31 5.88
N LEU A 56 -3.53 18.19 7.01
CA LEU A 56 -4.90 17.67 7.05
C LEU A 56 -5.87 18.60 6.32
N VAL A 57 -5.83 19.91 6.58
CA VAL A 57 -6.69 20.88 5.89
C VAL A 57 -6.52 20.79 4.37
N VAL A 58 -5.27 20.68 3.89
CA VAL A 58 -4.97 20.49 2.47
C VAL A 58 -5.53 19.17 1.95
N SER A 59 -5.40 18.06 2.69
CA SER A 59 -5.90 16.75 2.24
C SER A 59 -7.44 16.74 2.13
N TYR A 60 -8.15 17.35 3.09
CA TYR A 60 -9.60 17.51 3.05
C TYR A 60 -10.05 18.44 1.92
N TRP A 61 -9.39 19.59 1.74
CA TRP A 61 -9.68 20.50 0.63
C TRP A 61 -9.54 19.80 -0.73
N ARG A 62 -8.49 18.99 -0.92
CA ARG A 62 -8.31 18.18 -2.14
C ARG A 62 -9.44 17.18 -2.33
N LEU A 63 -9.90 16.54 -1.26
CA LEU A 63 -10.97 15.54 -1.31
C LEU A 63 -12.31 16.15 -1.73
N PHE A 64 -12.61 17.37 -1.28
CA PHE A 64 -13.84 18.09 -1.62
C PHE A 64 -13.75 18.94 -2.91
N SER A 65 -12.59 18.98 -3.56
CA SER A 65 -12.39 19.76 -4.80
C SER A 65 -13.27 19.25 -5.95
N LYS A 66 -13.96 20.17 -6.63
CA LYS A 66 -14.72 19.90 -7.87
C LYS A 66 -13.82 19.73 -9.11
N LYS A 67 -12.56 20.17 -9.05
CA LYS A 67 -11.60 20.10 -10.17
C LYS A 67 -10.93 18.72 -10.25
N ILE A 68 -11.71 17.68 -10.59
CA ILE A 68 -11.28 16.27 -10.59
C ILE A 68 -10.04 16.05 -11.47
N TYR A 69 -10.07 16.47 -12.73
CA TYR A 69 -8.97 16.24 -13.68
C TYR A 69 -7.65 16.88 -13.22
N ARG A 70 -7.71 18.09 -12.65
CA ARG A 70 -6.53 18.76 -12.10
C ARG A 70 -5.93 17.97 -10.93
N GLN A 71 -6.77 17.48 -10.01
CA GLN A 71 -6.30 16.69 -8.87
C GLN A 71 -5.71 15.34 -9.30
N VAL A 72 -6.31 14.70 -10.31
CA VAL A 72 -5.78 13.48 -10.91
C VAL A 72 -4.42 13.73 -11.56
N ALA A 73 -4.25 14.84 -12.30
CA ALA A 73 -2.97 15.19 -12.91
C ALA A 73 -1.87 15.40 -11.87
N ILE A 74 -2.16 16.16 -10.80
CA ILE A 74 -1.23 16.37 -9.67
C ILE A 74 -0.82 15.02 -9.06
N ASN A 75 -1.80 14.14 -8.79
CA ASN A 75 -1.50 12.83 -8.21
C ASN A 75 -0.71 11.92 -9.16
N ARG A 76 -0.95 11.98 -10.48
CA ARG A 76 -0.16 11.24 -11.47
C ARG A 76 1.30 11.70 -11.48
N THR A 77 1.52 13.01 -11.47
CA THR A 77 2.87 13.59 -11.39
C THR A 77 3.55 13.17 -10.08
N PHE A 78 2.86 13.29 -8.95
CA PHE A 78 3.36 12.83 -7.65
C PHE A 78 3.73 11.34 -7.68
N GLN A 79 2.85 10.47 -8.22
CA GLN A 79 3.14 9.04 -8.34
C GLN A 79 4.35 8.76 -9.21
N ARG A 80 4.58 9.53 -10.27
CA ARG A 80 5.75 9.36 -11.14
C ARG A 80 7.05 9.54 -10.37
N PHE A 81 7.10 10.53 -9.48
CA PHE A 81 8.23 10.78 -8.59
C PHE A 81 8.28 9.83 -7.38
N TRP A 82 7.13 9.48 -6.81
CA TRP A 82 7.05 8.66 -5.60
C TRP A 82 7.33 7.18 -5.86
N ARG A 83 6.92 6.65 -7.02
CA ARG A 83 7.12 5.23 -7.40
C ARG A 83 8.58 4.79 -7.36
N PRO A 84 9.56 5.47 -7.99
CA PRO A 84 10.96 5.03 -7.94
C PRO A 84 11.51 5.01 -6.51
N LEU A 85 11.11 5.96 -5.66
CA LEU A 85 11.54 6.02 -4.26
C LEU A 85 11.03 4.83 -3.44
N VAL A 86 9.78 4.40 -3.66
CA VAL A 86 9.14 3.32 -2.87
C VAL A 86 9.30 1.93 -3.49
N ARG A 87 9.68 1.83 -4.78
CA ARG A 87 9.95 0.57 -5.48
C ARG A 87 10.96 -0.37 -4.77
N PRO A 88 12.12 0.08 -4.27
CA PRO A 88 13.06 -0.83 -3.60
C PRO A 88 12.47 -1.40 -2.30
N PHE A 89 11.81 -0.57 -1.48
CA PHE A 89 11.19 -1.01 -0.23
C PHE A 89 10.05 -2.00 -0.45
N THR A 90 9.18 -1.72 -1.42
CA THR A 90 8.08 -2.63 -1.79
C THR A 90 8.58 -3.96 -2.33
N ARG A 91 9.63 -3.94 -3.19
CA ARG A 91 10.28 -5.17 -3.66
C ARG A 91 10.92 -5.95 -2.51
N MET A 92 11.56 -5.26 -1.57
CA MET A 92 12.17 -5.89 -0.39
C MET A 92 11.10 -6.55 0.49
N GLY A 93 10.03 -5.84 0.81
CA GLY A 93 8.89 -6.38 1.57
C GLY A 93 8.25 -7.58 0.89
N TYR A 94 8.10 -7.54 -0.44
CA TYR A 94 7.62 -8.70 -1.21
C TYR A 94 8.56 -9.89 -1.12
N ARG A 95 9.88 -9.69 -1.26
CA ARG A 95 10.88 -10.76 -1.10
C ARG A 95 10.86 -11.36 0.29
N ILE A 96 10.77 -10.53 1.32
CA ILE A 96 10.65 -10.96 2.72
C ILE A 96 9.39 -11.81 2.87
N LYS A 97 8.21 -11.31 2.48
CA LYS A 97 6.95 -12.05 2.55
C LYS A 97 6.99 -13.38 1.79
N GLN A 98 7.61 -13.40 0.61
CA GLN A 98 7.82 -14.65 -0.13
C GLN A 98 8.71 -15.62 0.64
N ARG A 99 9.78 -15.14 1.29
CA ARG A 99 10.69 -15.98 2.10
C ARG A 99 10.00 -16.52 3.36
N TRP A 100 9.05 -15.80 3.94
CA TRP A 100 8.27 -16.28 5.09
C TRP A 100 7.31 -17.41 4.71
N HIS A 101 6.61 -17.30 3.58
CA HIS A 101 5.61 -18.30 3.20
C HIS A 101 6.15 -19.42 2.30
N TYR A 102 7.28 -19.21 1.62
CA TYR A 102 7.80 -20.14 0.62
C TYR A 102 9.29 -20.37 0.76
N ARG A 103 9.69 -21.58 0.38
CA ARG A 103 11.07 -21.99 0.20
C ARG A 103 11.30 -22.19 -1.30
N PHE A 104 12.44 -21.69 -1.77
CA PHE A 104 12.81 -21.81 -3.18
C PHE A 104 13.85 -22.92 -3.30
N PHE A 105 13.59 -23.86 -4.20
CA PHE A 105 14.50 -24.96 -4.53
C PHE A 105 14.90 -24.86 -6.00
N HIS A 106 16.07 -25.40 -6.35
CA HIS A 106 16.51 -25.54 -7.73
C HIS A 106 16.42 -27.01 -8.13
N CYS A 107 15.91 -27.28 -9.33
CA CYS A 107 15.90 -28.62 -9.88
C CYS A 107 17.32 -29.04 -10.27
N ALA A 108 17.79 -30.22 -9.86
CA ALA A 108 19.12 -30.72 -10.20
C ALA A 108 19.35 -30.87 -11.72
N GLN A 109 18.32 -31.24 -12.47
CA GLN A 109 18.41 -31.54 -13.91
C GLN A 109 18.35 -30.28 -14.79
N CYS A 110 17.39 -29.38 -14.54
CA CYS A 110 17.15 -28.23 -15.41
C CYS A 110 17.38 -26.86 -14.76
N GLN A 111 17.83 -26.85 -13.50
CA GLN A 111 18.09 -25.65 -12.68
C GLN A 111 16.89 -24.70 -12.54
N GLN A 112 15.68 -25.17 -12.87
CA GLN A 112 14.46 -24.39 -12.72
C GLN A 112 14.22 -24.07 -11.24
N ARG A 113 13.96 -22.79 -10.95
CA ARG A 113 13.59 -22.31 -9.62
C ARG A 113 12.13 -22.68 -9.32
N ILE A 114 11.93 -23.52 -8.31
CA ILE A 114 10.63 -24.02 -7.88
C ILE A 114 10.26 -23.37 -6.53
N ARG A 115 9.03 -22.88 -6.42
CA ARG A 115 8.48 -22.28 -5.22
C ARG A 115 7.63 -23.31 -4.49
N VAL A 116 7.95 -23.60 -3.23
CA VAL A 116 7.24 -24.57 -2.39
C VAL A 116 6.79 -23.88 -1.10
N PRO A 117 5.54 -24.05 -0.64
CA PRO A 117 5.08 -23.47 0.62
C PRO A 117 5.89 -24.02 1.81
N ARG A 118 6.13 -23.18 2.82
CA ARG A 118 6.83 -23.58 4.06
C ARG A 118 5.90 -24.31 5.03
N HIS A 119 6.49 -25.00 6.00
CA HIS A 119 5.80 -25.66 7.14
C HIS A 119 5.02 -26.94 6.82
N HIS A 120 5.40 -27.66 5.76
CA HIS A 120 4.80 -28.97 5.41
C HIS A 120 5.73 -30.16 5.71
N GLY A 121 6.86 -29.93 6.39
CA GLY A 121 7.81 -30.99 6.72
C GLY A 121 8.47 -31.59 5.48
N HIS A 122 8.33 -32.90 5.31
CA HIS A 122 8.86 -33.64 4.15
C HIS A 122 7.88 -33.59 2.99
N VAL A 123 8.30 -32.98 1.88
CA VAL A 123 7.49 -32.84 0.67
C VAL A 123 8.20 -33.48 -0.52
N ARG A 124 7.42 -34.11 -1.40
CA ARG A 124 7.91 -34.57 -2.71
C ARG A 124 7.66 -33.45 -3.72
N VAL A 125 8.72 -32.87 -4.25
CA VAL A 125 8.66 -31.76 -5.19
C VAL A 125 8.88 -32.30 -6.59
N THR A 126 7.90 -32.07 -7.47
CA THR A 126 7.99 -32.42 -8.90
C THR A 126 8.33 -31.19 -9.70
N CYS A 127 9.37 -31.26 -10.54
CA CYS A 127 9.71 -30.15 -11.42
C CYS A 127 8.67 -30.00 -12.54
N PRO A 128 8.08 -28.80 -12.76
CA PRO A 128 7.10 -28.59 -13.81
C PRO A 128 7.72 -28.61 -15.23
N LYS A 129 9.04 -28.44 -15.35
CA LYS A 129 9.74 -28.38 -16.64
C LYS A 129 10.22 -29.74 -17.15
N CYS A 130 10.77 -30.57 -16.26
CA CYS A 130 11.39 -31.85 -16.63
C CYS A 130 10.77 -33.08 -15.95
N GLY A 131 9.75 -32.89 -15.10
CA GLY A 131 9.09 -33.99 -14.38
C GLY A 131 9.93 -34.64 -13.26
N HIS A 132 11.21 -34.28 -13.12
CA HIS A 132 12.09 -34.84 -12.10
C HIS A 132 11.54 -34.62 -10.67
N GLN A 133 11.45 -35.69 -9.89
CA GLN A 133 10.93 -35.70 -8.53
C GLN A 133 12.06 -35.82 -7.51
N PHE A 134 12.04 -34.97 -6.48
CA PHE A 134 12.99 -35.06 -5.37
C PHE A 134 12.29 -34.84 -4.03
N LYS A 135 12.85 -35.43 -2.97
CA LYS A 135 12.37 -35.22 -1.59
C LYS A 135 13.08 -33.98 -1.04
N ALA A 136 12.31 -33.03 -0.51
CA ALA A 136 12.84 -31.84 0.13
C ALA A 136 12.16 -31.61 1.49
N ARG A 137 12.89 -30.98 2.41
CA ARG A 137 12.32 -30.53 3.69
C ARG A 137 12.05 -29.02 3.61
N THR A 138 10.80 -28.64 3.85
CA THR A 138 10.36 -27.24 3.84
C THR A 138 10.70 -26.52 5.12
#